data_AF-A0A0E4FTI7-F1
#
_entry.id   AF-A0A0E4FTI7-F1
#
_cell.length_a   1.000
_cell.length_b   1.000
_cell.length_c   1.000
_cell.angle_alpha   90.00
_cell.angle_beta   90.00
_cell.angle_gamma   90.00
#
_symmetry.space_group_name_H-M   'P 1'
#
loop_
_entity.id
_entity.type
_entity.pdbx_description
1 polymer ?
#
loop_
_entity_poly.entity_id
_entity_poly.type
_entity_poly.pdbx_seq_one_letter_code
_entity_poly.pdbx_strand_id
1 'polypeptide(L)' 'MTVMDRHIVFKCPQTGMNVQHRLGDEPADRTHVSVPCPACTRLHLIDRSSGKLLGDRRS' A
#
# COMPACT_ATOMS: atom_id res chain seq x y z
N MET A 1 0.51 23.78 -5.49
CA MET A 1 0.60 22.59 -6.36
C MET A 1 1.88 21.85 -6.00
N THR A 2 1.88 21.04 -4.94
CA THR A 2 3.04 20.20 -4.59
C THR A 2 2.52 18.79 -4.45
N VAL A 3 2.65 18.06 -5.54
CA VAL A 3 2.29 16.64 -5.65
C VAL A 3 3.39 15.87 -4.92
N MET A 4 3.20 15.58 -3.65
CA MET A 4 4.14 14.74 -2.90
C MET A 4 3.85 13.28 -3.22
N ASP A 5 4.53 12.82 -4.25
CA ASP A 5 4.60 11.42 -4.54
C ASP A 5 5.28 10.66 -3.40
N ARG A 6 4.56 9.73 -2.76
CA ARG A 6 5.10 9.00 -1.60
C ARG A 6 5.37 7.56 -1.97
N HIS A 7 6.65 7.21 -2.01
CA HIS A 7 7.06 5.82 -2.12
C HIS A 7 6.90 5.14 -0.76
N ILE A 8 6.21 4.01 -0.73
CA ILE A 8 6.12 3.15 0.44
C ILE A 8 6.58 1.74 0.10
N VAL A 9 7.05 1.03 1.11
CA VAL A 9 7.41 -0.38 0.99
C VAL A 9 6.49 -1.16 1.91
N PHE A 10 5.75 -2.12 1.36
CA PHE A 10 4.95 -3.03 2.14
C PHE A 10 5.38 -4.47 1.89
N LYS A 11 5.24 -5.35 2.88
CA LYS A 11 5.55 -6.77 2.73
C LYS A 11 4.30 -7.51 2.28
N CYS A 12 4.32 -8.11 1.09
CA CYS A 12 3.19 -8.92 0.64
C CYS A 12 3.04 -10.14 1.58
N PRO A 13 1.88 -10.33 2.24
CA PRO A 13 1.67 -11.46 3.14
C PRO A 13 1.59 -12.79 2.38
N GLN A 14 1.31 -12.74 1.07
CA GLN A 14 1.11 -13.93 0.27
C GLN A 14 2.41 -14.49 -0.30
N THR A 15 3.37 -13.64 -0.69
CA THR A 15 4.66 -14.07 -1.24
C THR A 15 5.83 -13.83 -0.28
N GLY A 16 5.62 -13.05 0.78
CA GLY A 16 6.68 -12.64 1.71
C GLY A 16 7.64 -11.58 1.16
N MET A 17 7.44 -11.11 -0.07
CA MET A 17 8.30 -10.13 -0.73
C MET A 17 8.01 -8.70 -0.28
N ASN A 18 9.05 -7.88 -0.15
CA ASN A 18 8.89 -6.44 0.03
C ASN A 18 8.59 -5.80 -1.32
N VAL A 19 7.42 -5.20 -1.44
CA VAL A 19 6.91 -4.55 -2.64
C VAL A 19 6.97 -3.05 -2.43
N GLN A 20 7.75 -2.39 -3.27
CA GLN A 20 7.75 -0.93 -3.38
C GLN A 20 6.55 -0.49 -4.21
N HIS A 21 5.76 0.43 -3.66
CA HIS A 21 4.63 1.02 -4.35
C HIS A 21 4.60 2.54 -4.20
N ARG A 22 4.15 3.19 -5.25
CA ARG A 22 4.08 4.64 -5.38
C ARG A 22 2.65 5.08 -5.10
N LEU A 23 2.43 5.69 -3.93
CA LEU A 23 1.14 6.28 -3.57
C LEU A 23 0.99 7.61 -4.30
N GLY A 24 0.04 7.67 -5.23
CA GLY A 24 -0.37 8.91 -5.89
C GLY A 24 -1.18 9.82 -4.96
N ASP A 25 -1.31 11.08 -5.35
CA ASP A 25 -2.13 12.09 -4.65
C ASP A 25 -3.64 11.85 -4.88
N GLU A 26 -4.16 10.68 -4.50
CA GLU A 26 -5.61 10.53 -4.32
C GLU A 26 -6.05 11.28 -3.05
N PRO A 27 -7.27 11.83 -3.00
CA PRO A 27 -7.71 12.66 -1.87
C PRO A 27 -7.56 11.91 -0.54
N ALA A 28 -6.92 12.58 0.41
CA ALA A 28 -6.62 12.10 1.76
C ALA A 28 -7.87 11.77 2.61
N ASP A 29 -9.08 11.95 2.07
CA ASP A 29 -10.34 11.49 2.66
C ASP A 29 -10.35 10.00 2.96
N ARG A 30 -9.54 9.20 2.25
CA ARG A 30 -9.37 7.78 2.53
C ARG A 30 -8.02 7.52 3.20
N THR A 31 -8.08 7.17 4.48
CA THR A 31 -6.93 6.69 5.27
C THR A 31 -6.30 5.45 4.65
N HIS A 32 -7.08 4.69 3.88
CA HIS A 32 -6.67 3.43 3.26
C HIS A 32 -6.76 3.52 1.73
N VAL A 33 -5.74 3.01 1.05
CA VAL A 33 -5.65 2.99 -0.41
C VAL A 33 -5.44 1.56 -0.88
N SER A 34 -6.16 1.17 -1.92
CA SER A 34 -6.04 -0.15 -2.53
C SER A 34 -4.95 -0.12 -3.59
N VAL A 35 -3.85 -0.83 -3.37
CA VAL A 35 -2.73 -0.92 -4.29
C VAL A 35 -2.64 -2.29 -4.94
N PRO A 36 -2.45 -2.36 -6.27
CA PRO A 36 -2.18 -3.62 -6.95
C PRO A 36 -0.77 -4.08 -6.62
N CYS A 37 -0.66 -5.28 -6.08
CA CYS A 37 0.60 -5.91 -5.73
C CYS A 37 1.17 -6.67 -6.93
N PRO A 38 2.29 -6.22 -7.53
CA PRO A 38 2.91 -6.94 -8.64
C PRO A 38 3.44 -8.33 -8.24
N ALA A 39 3.68 -8.59 -6.95
CA ALA A 39 4.22 -9.88 -6.50
C ALA A 39 3.17 -10.99 -6.48
N CYS A 40 1.93 -10.69 -6.09
CA CYS A 40 0.86 -11.68 -5.97
C CYS A 40 -0.33 -11.43 -6.89
N THR A 41 -0.29 -10.36 -7.69
CA THR A 41 -1.39 -9.90 -8.55
C THR A 41 -2.71 -9.64 -7.81
N ARG A 42 -2.66 -9.41 -6.49
CA ARG A 42 -3.83 -9.05 -5.66
C ARG A 42 -3.81 -7.58 -5.28
N LEU A 43 -4.99 -7.08 -4.92
CA LEU A 43 -5.15 -5.75 -4.34
C LEU A 43 -4.91 -5.82 -2.83
N HIS A 44 -4.05 -4.95 -2.34
CA HIS A 44 -3.77 -4.80 -0.91
C HIS A 44 -4.24 -3.42 -0.44
N LEU A 45 -4.97 -3.38 0.66
CA LEU A 45 -5.28 -2.11 1.31
C LEU A 45 -4.11 -1.72 2.21
N ILE A 46 -3.52 -0.56 1.95
CA ILE A 46 -2.47 0.04 2.76
C ILE A 46 -2.99 1.31 3.43
N ASP A 47 -2.59 1.52 4.67
CA ASP A 47 -2.80 2.76 5.37
C ASP A 47 -1.84 3.83 4.82
N ARG A 48 -2.38 4.95 4.36
CA ARG A 48 -1.60 6.04 3.78
C ARG A 48 -0.77 6.77 4.83
N SER A 49 -1.25 6.82 6.08
CA SER A 49 -0.60 7.52 7.18
C SER A 49 0.60 6.72 7.70
N SER A 50 0.43 5.41 7.89
CA SER A 50 1.44 4.51 8.45
C SER A 50 2.22 3.71 7.41
N GLY A 51 1.75 3.59 6.18
CA GLY A 51 2.32 2.70 5.15
C GLY A 51 2.11 1.21 5.42
N LYS A 52 1.26 0.85 6.40
CA LYS A 52 1.02 -0.54 6.83
C LYS A 52 -0.16 -1.16 6.11
N LEU A 53 -0.10 -2.47 5.86
CA LEU A 53 -1.22 -3.20 5.27
C LEU A 53 -2.37 -3.37 6.27
N LEU A 54 -3.59 -2.98 5.89
CA LEU A 54 -4.80 -3.43 6.56
C LEU A 54 -5.14 -4.82 6.04
N GLY A 55 -4.76 -5.82 6.82
CA GLY A 55 -4.92 -7.20 6.41
C GLY A 55 -3.76 -8.10 6.79
N ASP A 56 -2.78 -7.63 7.58
CA ASP A 56 -1.91 -8.52 8.36
C ASP A 56 -2.74 -9.21 9.48
N ARG A 57 -3.86 -9.81 9.10
CA ARG A 57 -4.60 -10.74 9.94
C ARG A 57 -3.93 -12.08 9.72
N ARG A 58 -2.83 -12.26 10.44
CA ARG A 58 -2.17 -13.53 10.65
C ARG A 58 -3.25 -14.52 11.14
N SER A 59 -3.66 -15.43 10.26
CA SER A 59 -4.34 -16.67 10.68
C SER A 59 -3.31 -17.65 11.22
#